data_AF-A0A966DYT0-F1
#
_entry.id   AF-A0A966DYT0-F1
#
_cell.length_a   1.000
_cell.length_b   1.000
_cell.length_c   1.000
_cell.angle_alpha   90.00
_cell.angle_beta   90.00
_cell.angle_gamma   90.00
#
_symmetry.space_group_name_H-M   'P 1'
#
loop_
_entity.id
_entity.type
_entity.pdbx_description
1 polymer ?
#
loop_
_entity_poly.entity_id
_entity_poly.type
_entity_poly.pdbx_seq_one_letter_code
_entity_poly.pdbx_strand_id
1 'polypeptide(L)'
;MNDVLGYHGKNVVITGAASGMGQAAAQLLVDLGANVYALDIADVSVPVQKAIEVDMQDGGTIDAALAEVPEEIYALFNCAGVPSPPFSAQETVLINFVGLRYLTEALIPRIIEGGGIASIASTAGMGWKSNLAQVREFLGLDNSFESAVKWLLDSAEAVMDGYGFSKQCIIVYTLSKAKVLADKNIRIN
;
A
#
# COMPACT_ATOMS: atom_id res chain seq x y z
N MET A 1 20.29 10.88 -20.97
CA MET A 1 18.86 10.59 -21.20
C MET A 1 18.07 11.73 -20.60
N ASN A 2 17.02 12.22 -21.26
CA ASN A 2 16.12 13.18 -20.63
C ASN A 2 15.40 12.46 -19.49
N ASP A 3 15.41 13.03 -18.29
CA ASP A 3 14.66 12.50 -17.14
C ASP A 3 13.17 12.83 -17.29
N VAL A 4 12.50 12.12 -18.19
CA VAL A 4 11.08 12.35 -18.52
C VAL A 4 10.17 11.99 -17.35
N LEU A 5 10.61 11.10 -16.47
CA LEU A 5 9.83 10.64 -15.32
C LEU A 5 10.11 11.42 -14.03
N GLY A 6 11.26 12.09 -13.91
CA GLY A 6 11.54 13.09 -12.88
C GLY A 6 11.90 12.51 -11.50
N TYR A 7 12.44 11.30 -11.43
CA TYR A 7 12.72 10.60 -10.17
C TYR A 7 14.15 10.80 -9.65
N HIS A 8 15.03 11.44 -10.40
CA HIS A 8 16.41 11.63 -9.98
C HIS A 8 16.52 12.40 -8.66
N GLY A 9 17.18 11.80 -7.66
CA GLY A 9 17.35 12.34 -6.32
C GLY A 9 16.06 12.42 -5.48
N LYS A 10 14.95 11.83 -5.94
CA LYS A 10 13.68 11.81 -5.21
C LYS A 10 13.63 10.67 -4.22
N ASN A 11 13.13 10.94 -3.02
CA ASN A 11 12.85 9.91 -2.03
C ASN A 11 11.56 9.17 -2.40
N VAL A 12 11.66 7.85 -2.53
CA VAL A 12 10.53 7.00 -2.90
C VAL A 12 10.44 5.83 -1.93
N VAL A 13 9.24 5.58 -1.42
CA VAL A 13 8.94 4.41 -0.59
C VAL A 13 8.17 3.39 -1.44
N ILE A 14 8.55 2.11 -1.36
CA ILE A 14 7.87 1.03 -2.09
C ILE A 14 7.71 -0.20 -1.20
N THR A 15 6.49 -0.76 -1.13
CA THR A 15 6.23 -2.02 -0.44
C THR A 15 6.23 -3.20 -1.43
N GLY A 16 6.59 -4.40 -1.00
CA GLY A 16 6.56 -5.60 -1.87
C GLY A 16 7.73 -5.65 -2.87
N ALA A 17 8.87 -5.07 -2.51
CA ALA A 17 10.02 -4.87 -3.38
C ALA A 17 10.93 -6.11 -3.56
N ALA A 18 10.71 -7.20 -2.83
CA ALA A 18 11.56 -8.38 -2.89
C ALA A 18 11.22 -9.31 -4.07
N SER A 19 10.03 -9.19 -4.68
CA SER A 19 9.64 -10.07 -5.79
C SER A 19 8.71 -9.41 -6.82
N GLY A 20 8.57 -10.08 -7.97
CA GLY A 20 7.52 -9.80 -8.95
C GLY A 20 7.48 -8.35 -9.44
N MET A 21 6.26 -7.78 -9.49
CA MET A 21 6.05 -6.42 -9.97
C MET A 21 6.69 -5.36 -9.09
N GLY A 22 6.73 -5.56 -7.77
CA GLY A 22 7.35 -4.59 -6.86
C GLY A 22 8.86 -4.58 -6.99
N GLN A 23 9.52 -5.73 -7.12
CA GLN A 23 10.96 -5.78 -7.43
C GLN A 23 11.29 -5.09 -8.76
N ALA A 24 10.51 -5.35 -9.80
CA ALA A 24 10.71 -4.72 -11.10
C ALA A 24 10.52 -3.18 -11.03
N ALA A 25 9.51 -2.71 -10.27
CA ALA A 25 9.30 -1.29 -10.05
C ALA A 25 10.43 -0.65 -9.23
N ALA A 26 10.89 -1.32 -8.17
CA ALA A 26 12.02 -0.86 -7.36
C ALA A 26 13.30 -0.73 -8.20
N GLN A 27 13.59 -1.71 -9.07
CA GLN A 27 14.72 -1.64 -9.98
C GLN A 27 14.60 -0.45 -10.94
N LEU A 28 13.43 -0.24 -11.55
CA LEU A 28 13.21 0.90 -12.44
C LEU A 28 13.42 2.24 -11.72
N LEU A 29 12.95 2.37 -10.47
CA LEU A 29 13.14 3.58 -9.67
C LEU A 29 14.62 3.84 -9.36
N VAL A 30 15.38 2.80 -9.02
CA VAL A 30 16.84 2.89 -8.83
C VAL A 30 17.53 3.31 -10.13
N ASP A 31 17.17 2.72 -11.27
CA ASP A 31 17.75 3.06 -12.58
C ASP A 31 17.46 4.51 -12.99
N LEU A 32 16.35 5.07 -12.53
CA LEU A 32 15.99 6.48 -12.69
C LEU A 32 16.71 7.42 -11.70
N GLY A 33 17.49 6.87 -10.77
CA GLY A 33 18.28 7.62 -9.79
C GLY A 33 17.48 8.08 -8.57
N ALA A 34 16.37 7.41 -8.23
CA ALA A 34 15.62 7.67 -7.00
C ALA A 34 16.37 7.13 -5.77
N ASN A 35 16.15 7.76 -4.62
CA ASN A 35 16.51 7.22 -3.31
C ASN A 35 15.39 6.26 -2.87
N VAL A 36 15.53 4.98 -3.19
CA VAL A 36 14.48 3.97 -2.95
C VAL A 36 14.57 3.39 -1.54
N TYR A 37 13.49 3.50 -0.78
CA TYR A 37 13.29 2.86 0.53
C TYR A 37 12.30 1.71 0.32
N ALA A 38 12.83 0.48 0.31
CA ALA A 38 12.10 -0.73 0.00
C ALA A 38 11.66 -1.44 1.28
N LEU A 39 10.36 -1.67 1.41
CA LEU A 39 9.73 -2.38 2.51
C LEU A 39 9.25 -3.74 2.01
N ASP A 40 9.72 -4.82 2.63
CA ASP A 40 9.27 -6.18 2.31
C ASP A 40 9.52 -7.09 3.51
N ILE A 41 8.79 -8.21 3.62
CA ILE A 41 9.05 -9.23 4.64
C ILE A 41 10.22 -10.13 4.24
N ALA A 42 10.54 -10.20 2.94
CA ALA A 42 11.65 -10.97 2.40
C ALA A 42 12.85 -10.08 2.02
N ASP A 43 14.01 -10.71 1.86
CA ASP A 43 15.24 -10.02 1.46
C ASP A 43 15.09 -9.29 0.10
N VAL A 44 15.35 -7.99 0.09
CA VAL A 44 15.34 -7.16 -1.13
C VAL A 44 16.70 -7.25 -1.82
N SER A 45 16.73 -7.80 -3.04
CA SER A 45 17.96 -7.96 -3.83
C SER A 45 18.35 -6.73 -4.68
N VAL A 46 17.42 -5.80 -4.88
CA VAL A 46 17.63 -4.56 -5.64
C VAL A 46 18.56 -3.63 -4.84
N PRO A 47 19.55 -2.95 -5.47
CA PRO A 47 20.49 -2.04 -4.79
C PRO A 47 19.83 -0.70 -4.43
N VAL A 48 18.88 -0.76 -3.51
CA VAL A 48 18.09 0.37 -3.02
C VAL A 48 18.87 1.22 -2.01
N GLN A 49 18.38 2.44 -1.72
CA GLN A 49 18.96 3.29 -0.67
C GLN A 49 18.86 2.65 0.71
N LYS A 50 17.73 1.97 0.99
CA LYS A 50 17.53 1.20 2.22
C LYS A 50 16.49 0.09 1.99
N ALA A 51 16.81 -1.12 2.43
CA ALA A 51 15.85 -2.21 2.57
C ALA A 51 15.43 -2.32 4.05
N ILE A 52 14.13 -2.44 4.30
CA ILE A 52 13.53 -2.47 5.64
C ILE A 52 12.62 -3.69 5.70
N GLU A 53 12.85 -4.57 6.67
CA GLU A 53 12.00 -5.75 6.89
C GLU A 53 10.67 -5.33 7.51
N VAL A 54 9.55 -5.59 6.83
CA VAL A 54 8.21 -5.20 7.29
C VAL A 54 7.19 -6.30 7.00
N ASP A 55 6.48 -6.75 8.03
CA ASP A 55 5.28 -7.55 7.87
C ASP A 55 4.04 -6.66 7.81
N MET A 56 3.41 -6.60 6.63
CA MET A 56 2.20 -5.80 6.43
C MET A 56 0.98 -6.30 7.22
N GLN A 57 1.07 -7.44 7.91
CA GLN A 57 0.05 -7.90 8.87
C GLN A 57 0.29 -7.40 10.30
N ASP A 58 1.46 -6.83 10.59
CA ASP A 58 1.84 -6.43 11.94
C ASP A 58 2.11 -4.92 12.00
N GLY A 59 1.17 -4.19 12.62
CA GLY A 59 1.27 -2.76 12.83
C GLY A 59 2.54 -2.34 13.57
N GLY A 60 3.08 -3.17 14.47
CA GLY A 60 4.32 -2.88 15.17
C GLY A 60 5.54 -2.86 14.26
N THR A 61 5.59 -3.76 13.25
CA THR A 61 6.67 -3.73 12.25
C THR A 61 6.54 -2.54 11.31
N ILE A 62 5.31 -2.14 10.98
CA ILE A 62 5.06 -0.92 10.20
C ILE A 62 5.50 0.32 10.99
N ASP A 63 5.17 0.40 12.28
CA ASP A 63 5.60 1.50 13.16
C ASP A 63 7.12 1.60 13.26
N ALA A 64 7.82 0.46 13.36
CA ALA A 64 9.28 0.43 13.33
C ALA A 64 9.83 0.96 11.99
N ALA A 65 9.24 0.54 10.86
CA ALA A 65 9.64 1.00 9.53
C ALA A 65 9.41 2.50 9.31
N LEU A 66 8.37 3.08 9.93
CA LEU A 66 8.10 4.52 9.86
C LEU A 66 9.23 5.36 10.46
N ALA A 67 10.04 4.82 11.38
CA ALA A 67 11.22 5.51 11.91
C ALA A 67 12.43 5.45 10.97
N GLU A 68 12.37 4.63 9.93
CA GLU A 68 13.48 4.33 9.03
C GLU A 68 13.34 4.93 7.62
N VAL A 69 12.13 5.35 7.27
CA VAL A 69 11.78 6.05 6.02
C VAL A 69 11.91 7.57 6.15
N PRO A 70 12.16 8.32 5.06
CA PRO A 70 12.43 9.75 5.13
C PRO A 70 11.20 10.58 5.52
N GLU A 71 11.45 11.78 6.04
CA GLU A 71 10.41 12.75 6.40
C GLU A 71 9.76 13.43 5.19
N GLU A 72 10.47 13.51 4.07
CA GLU A 72 9.95 14.03 2.81
C GLU A 72 9.96 12.92 1.75
N ILE A 73 8.78 12.58 1.24
CA ILE A 73 8.56 11.49 0.29
C ILE A 73 7.92 12.06 -0.97
N TYR A 74 8.54 11.80 -2.12
CA TYR A 74 7.98 12.17 -3.41
C TYR A 74 6.89 11.20 -3.86
N ALA A 75 7.13 9.89 -3.68
CA ALA A 75 6.17 8.88 -4.07
C ALA A 75 6.12 7.69 -3.11
N LEU A 76 4.91 7.17 -2.90
CA LEU A 76 4.65 5.90 -2.24
C LEU A 76 4.06 4.90 -3.25
N PHE A 77 4.70 3.76 -3.41
CA PHE A 77 4.24 2.64 -4.24
C PHE A 77 3.79 1.49 -3.34
N ASN A 78 2.49 1.27 -3.23
CA ASN A 78 1.93 0.13 -2.52
C ASN A 78 1.85 -1.08 -3.45
N CYS A 79 2.91 -1.90 -3.47
CA CYS A 79 2.99 -3.10 -4.31
C CYS A 79 2.92 -4.41 -3.52
N ALA A 80 3.07 -4.38 -2.19
CA ALA A 80 2.90 -5.57 -1.35
C ALA A 80 1.49 -6.14 -1.51
N GLY A 81 1.42 -7.46 -1.69
CA GLY A 81 0.16 -8.18 -1.71
C GLY A 81 0.33 -9.67 -1.98
N VAL A 82 -0.61 -10.45 -1.47
CA VAL A 82 -0.64 -11.91 -1.58
C VAL A 82 -1.95 -12.40 -2.22
N PRO A 83 -1.94 -13.58 -2.86
CA PRO A 83 -3.15 -14.24 -3.32
C PRO A 83 -3.87 -14.96 -2.18
N SER A 84 -5.11 -15.38 -2.43
CA SER A 84 -5.83 -16.35 -1.59
C SER A 84 -6.36 -17.45 -2.51
N PRO A 85 -5.87 -18.72 -2.46
CA PRO A 85 -4.83 -19.33 -1.58
C PRO A 85 -3.36 -19.00 -1.98
N PRO A 86 -2.32 -19.36 -1.17
CA PRO A 86 -2.33 -20.20 0.05
C PRO A 86 -2.69 -19.46 1.33
N PHE A 87 -2.70 -18.13 1.31
CA PHE A 87 -3.09 -17.32 2.47
C PHE A 87 -4.61 -17.38 2.67
N SER A 88 -5.04 -17.35 3.92
CA SER A 88 -6.44 -17.23 4.27
C SER A 88 -7.03 -15.90 3.77
N ALA A 89 -8.36 -15.85 3.68
CA ALA A 89 -9.07 -14.62 3.32
C ALA A 89 -8.71 -13.46 4.27
N GLN A 90 -8.61 -13.75 5.58
CA GLN A 90 -8.26 -12.77 6.61
C GLN A 90 -6.84 -12.24 6.42
N GLU A 91 -5.83 -13.12 6.34
CA GLU A 91 -4.43 -12.76 6.08
C GLU A 91 -4.29 -11.90 4.82
N THR A 92 -5.02 -12.28 3.77
CA THR A 92 -5.01 -11.58 2.50
C THR A 92 -5.54 -10.15 2.64
N VAL A 93 -6.64 -9.94 3.38
CA VAL A 93 -7.17 -8.58 3.61
C VAL A 93 -6.25 -7.76 4.51
N LEU A 94 -5.65 -8.39 5.53
CA LEU A 94 -4.69 -7.74 6.42
C LEU A 94 -3.48 -7.20 5.64
N ILE A 95 -2.83 -8.04 4.83
CA ILE A 95 -1.68 -7.65 4.00
C ILE A 95 -2.09 -6.62 2.95
N ASN A 96 -3.08 -6.99 2.12
CA ASN A 96 -3.34 -6.27 0.88
C ASN A 96 -3.98 -4.91 1.12
N PHE A 97 -4.67 -4.72 2.25
CA PHE A 97 -5.42 -3.49 2.50
C PHE A 97 -5.19 -2.89 3.89
N VAL A 98 -5.25 -3.66 4.98
CA VAL A 98 -5.15 -3.07 6.33
C VAL A 98 -3.77 -2.48 6.56
N GLY A 99 -2.70 -3.27 6.36
CA GLY A 99 -1.33 -2.75 6.44
C GLY A 99 -1.05 -1.65 5.43
N LEU A 100 -1.56 -1.78 4.20
CA LEU A 100 -1.45 -0.75 3.16
C LEU A 100 -2.05 0.58 3.65
N ARG A 101 -3.29 0.55 4.15
CA ARG A 101 -3.99 1.74 4.65
C ARG A 101 -3.26 2.32 5.86
N TYR A 102 -2.84 1.48 6.79
CA TYR A 102 -2.12 1.89 8.00
C TYR A 102 -0.83 2.64 7.65
N LEU A 103 0.06 2.02 6.86
CA LEU A 103 1.28 2.64 6.36
C LEU A 103 0.99 3.92 5.57
N THR A 104 0.05 3.86 4.62
CA THR A 104 -0.26 4.99 3.74
C THR A 104 -0.73 6.19 4.54
N GLU A 105 -1.68 6.01 5.47
CA GLU A 105 -2.21 7.13 6.27
C GLU A 105 -1.15 7.73 7.18
N ALA A 106 -0.23 6.92 7.73
CA ALA A 106 0.90 7.39 8.51
C ALA A 106 1.92 8.19 7.68
N LEU A 107 2.08 7.86 6.39
CA LEU A 107 2.99 8.54 5.47
C LEU A 107 2.38 9.74 4.75
N ILE A 108 1.05 9.87 4.68
CA ILE A 108 0.39 11.02 4.03
C ILE A 108 0.95 12.39 4.48
N PRO A 109 1.21 12.64 5.78
CA PRO A 109 1.79 13.92 6.22
C PRO A 109 3.21 14.18 5.68
N ARG A 110 3.93 13.14 5.25
CA ARG A 110 5.30 13.17 4.72
C ARG A 110 5.35 13.20 3.19
N ILE A 111 4.22 13.01 2.50
CA ILE A 111 4.16 13.13 1.04
C ILE A 111 4.21 14.61 0.65
N ILE A 112 5.19 14.98 -0.15
CA ILE A 112 5.40 16.39 -0.55
C ILE A 112 4.36 16.86 -1.57
N GLU A 113 4.22 18.18 -1.69
CA GLU A 113 3.41 18.81 -2.74
C GLU A 113 3.87 18.36 -4.15
N GLY A 114 2.92 18.01 -5.03
CA GLY A 114 3.21 17.45 -6.36
C GLY A 114 3.57 15.95 -6.33
N GLY A 115 3.70 15.36 -5.15
CA GLY A 115 3.95 13.94 -4.93
C GLY A 115 2.76 13.04 -5.29
N GLY A 116 2.96 11.74 -5.11
CA GLY A 116 1.98 10.74 -5.53
C GLY A 116 1.98 9.46 -4.72
N ILE A 117 0.81 8.83 -4.62
CA ILE A 117 0.62 7.50 -4.07
C ILE A 117 0.05 6.63 -5.20
N ALA A 118 0.61 5.45 -5.40
CA ALA A 118 0.15 4.48 -6.39
C ALA A 118 -0.06 3.12 -5.72
N SER A 119 -1.24 2.52 -5.89
CA SER A 119 -1.59 1.25 -5.25
C SER A 119 -2.03 0.20 -6.28
N ILE A 120 -1.48 -1.02 -6.17
CA ILE A 120 -1.82 -2.11 -7.09
C ILE A 120 -3.14 -2.76 -6.67
N ALA A 121 -4.19 -2.46 -7.42
CA ALA A 121 -5.49 -3.14 -7.33
C ALA A 121 -5.50 -4.47 -8.12
N SER A 122 -6.67 -4.90 -8.60
CA SER A 122 -6.84 -6.05 -9.50
C SER A 122 -8.20 -6.00 -10.20
N THR A 123 -8.34 -6.70 -11.32
CA THR A 123 -9.66 -6.94 -11.94
C THR A 123 -10.61 -7.69 -11.01
N ALA A 124 -10.10 -8.46 -10.05
CA ALA A 124 -10.89 -9.06 -8.96
C ALA A 124 -11.64 -8.01 -8.11
N GLY A 125 -11.16 -6.75 -8.11
CA GLY A 125 -11.80 -5.62 -7.44
C GLY A 125 -12.97 -5.00 -8.21
N MET A 126 -13.27 -5.42 -9.44
CA MET A 126 -14.27 -4.75 -10.29
C MET A 126 -15.70 -4.82 -9.76
N GLY A 127 -16.00 -5.75 -8.85
CA GLY A 127 -17.29 -5.86 -8.16
C GLY A 127 -17.57 -4.77 -7.11
N TRP A 128 -16.64 -3.82 -6.90
CA TRP A 128 -16.70 -2.84 -5.81
C TRP A 128 -17.99 -2.02 -5.76
N LYS A 129 -18.64 -1.72 -6.90
CA LYS A 129 -19.89 -0.95 -6.93
C LYS A 129 -21.05 -1.74 -6.29
N SER A 130 -21.13 -3.03 -6.58
CA SER A 130 -22.15 -3.92 -6.03
C SER A 130 -21.96 -4.14 -4.53
N ASN A 131 -20.70 -4.15 -4.08
CA ASN A 131 -20.33 -4.37 -2.67
C ASN A 131 -20.05 -3.07 -1.90
N LEU A 132 -20.40 -1.91 -2.45
CA LEU A 132 -19.97 -0.61 -1.93
C LEU A 132 -20.40 -0.37 -0.48
N ALA A 133 -21.58 -0.87 -0.06
CA ALA A 133 -22.06 -0.74 1.30
C ALA A 133 -21.12 -1.44 2.30
N GLN A 134 -20.79 -2.71 2.04
CA GLN A 134 -19.88 -3.50 2.86
C GLN A 134 -18.45 -2.91 2.88
N VAL A 135 -17.95 -2.50 1.71
CA VAL A 135 -16.62 -1.87 1.62
C VAL A 135 -16.59 -0.56 2.43
N ARG A 136 -17.64 0.28 2.35
CA ARG A 136 -17.72 1.50 3.14
C ARG A 136 -17.85 1.24 4.63
N GLU A 137 -18.55 0.19 5.03
CA GLU A 137 -18.62 -0.22 6.43
C GLU A 137 -17.23 -0.53 6.96
N PHE A 138 -16.45 -1.35 6.24
CA PHE A 138 -15.09 -1.70 6.63
C PHE A 138 -14.13 -0.50 6.60
N LEU A 139 -14.21 0.35 5.58
CA LEU A 139 -13.41 1.59 5.51
C LEU A 139 -13.80 2.61 6.58
N GLY A 140 -15.03 2.53 7.10
CA GLY A 140 -15.55 3.38 8.16
C GLY A 140 -15.00 3.05 9.55
N LEU A 141 -14.35 1.91 9.72
CA LEU A 141 -13.63 1.56 10.94
C LEU A 141 -12.46 2.54 11.17
N ASP A 142 -12.08 2.67 12.43
CA ASP A 142 -10.81 3.28 12.81
C ASP A 142 -9.66 2.52 12.13
N ASN A 143 -8.58 3.24 11.81
CA ASN A 143 -7.43 2.67 11.12
C ASN A 143 -6.54 1.90 12.11
N SER A 144 -7.05 0.79 12.66
CA SER A 144 -6.32 -0.08 13.58
C SER A 144 -6.43 -1.55 13.14
N PHE A 145 -5.38 -2.32 13.43
CA PHE A 145 -5.38 -3.76 13.17
C PHE A 145 -6.42 -4.49 14.03
N GLU A 146 -6.62 -4.04 15.28
CA GLU A 146 -7.59 -4.64 16.21
C GLU A 146 -9.02 -4.59 15.66
N SER A 147 -9.48 -3.41 15.23
CA SER A 147 -10.85 -3.27 14.72
C SER A 147 -11.04 -3.99 13.39
N ALA A 148 -10.03 -3.98 12.52
CA ALA A 148 -10.06 -4.69 11.26
C ALA A 148 -10.14 -6.22 11.47
N VAL A 149 -9.31 -6.78 12.35
CA VAL A 149 -9.33 -8.21 12.71
C VAL A 149 -10.70 -8.58 13.28
N LYS A 150 -11.22 -7.79 14.22
CA LYS A 150 -12.53 -8.04 14.80
C LYS A 150 -13.64 -8.07 13.73
N TRP A 151 -13.68 -7.07 12.85
CA TRP A 151 -14.71 -7.00 11.82
C TRP A 151 -14.61 -8.16 10.81
N LEU A 152 -13.39 -8.55 10.42
CA LEU A 152 -13.17 -9.67 9.50
C LEU A 152 -13.62 -11.01 10.09
N LEU A 153 -13.42 -11.22 11.39
CA LEU A 153 -13.91 -12.41 12.09
C LEU A 153 -15.44 -12.42 12.16
N ASP A 154 -16.06 -11.29 12.52
CA ASP A 154 -17.52 -11.16 12.60
C ASP A 154 -18.21 -11.27 11.22
N SER A 155 -17.48 -10.95 10.15
CA SER A 155 -17.98 -10.90 8.76
C SER A 155 -17.44 -12.02 7.86
N ALA A 156 -16.89 -13.10 8.43
CA ALA A 156 -16.11 -14.10 7.70
C ALA A 156 -16.84 -14.68 6.46
N GLU A 157 -18.14 -14.96 6.57
CA GLU A 157 -18.95 -15.45 5.44
C GLU A 157 -19.07 -14.43 4.30
N ALA A 158 -19.11 -13.14 4.64
CA ALA A 158 -19.28 -12.05 3.70
C ALA A 158 -17.96 -11.65 3.01
N VAL A 159 -16.81 -12.10 3.53
CA VAL A 159 -15.47 -11.85 2.96
C VAL A 159 -14.72 -13.12 2.57
N MET A 160 -15.46 -14.20 2.25
CA MET A 160 -14.85 -15.48 1.81
C MET A 160 -13.87 -15.30 0.63
N ASP A 161 -14.16 -14.38 -0.30
CA ASP A 161 -13.20 -13.92 -1.29
C ASP A 161 -12.38 -12.74 -0.72
N GLY A 162 -11.43 -13.06 0.16
CA GLY A 162 -10.58 -12.04 0.80
C GLY A 162 -9.70 -11.28 -0.20
N TYR A 163 -9.26 -11.94 -1.27
CA TYR A 163 -8.48 -11.28 -2.32
C TYR A 163 -9.33 -10.25 -3.07
N GLY A 164 -10.48 -10.66 -3.61
CA GLY A 164 -11.41 -9.74 -4.29
C GLY A 164 -11.86 -8.61 -3.38
N PHE A 165 -12.24 -8.91 -2.14
CA PHE A 165 -12.63 -7.90 -1.16
C PHE A 165 -11.51 -6.89 -0.89
N SER A 166 -10.27 -7.35 -0.64
CA SER A 166 -9.13 -6.45 -0.41
C SER A 166 -8.91 -5.48 -1.59
N LYS A 167 -9.08 -5.94 -2.84
CA LYS A 167 -8.91 -5.12 -4.04
C LYS A 167 -10.07 -4.14 -4.24
N GLN A 168 -11.29 -4.50 -3.83
CA GLN A 168 -12.42 -3.56 -3.77
C GLN A 168 -12.16 -2.45 -2.74
N CYS A 169 -11.61 -2.80 -1.56
CA CYS A 169 -11.23 -1.84 -0.53
C CYS A 169 -10.17 -0.85 -1.04
N ILE A 170 -9.12 -1.31 -1.74
CA ILE A 170 -8.12 -0.42 -2.36
C ILE A 170 -8.78 0.58 -3.31
N ILE A 171 -9.66 0.11 -4.21
CA ILE A 171 -10.33 0.98 -5.19
C ILE A 171 -11.17 2.06 -4.49
N VAL A 172 -12.02 1.67 -3.54
CA VAL A 172 -12.89 2.62 -2.85
C VAL A 172 -12.08 3.58 -1.96
N TYR A 173 -11.02 3.08 -1.32
CA TYR A 173 -10.10 3.88 -0.52
C TYR A 173 -9.42 4.96 -1.37
N THR A 174 -8.80 4.58 -2.50
CA THR A 174 -8.18 5.50 -3.45
C THR A 174 -9.16 6.58 -3.89
N LEU A 175 -10.37 6.19 -4.32
CA LEU A 175 -11.40 7.15 -4.74
C LEU A 175 -11.80 8.11 -3.60
N SER A 176 -11.92 7.60 -2.37
CA SER A 176 -12.29 8.42 -1.21
C SER A 176 -11.22 9.43 -0.81
N LYS A 177 -9.93 9.06 -0.93
CA LYS A 177 -8.80 9.92 -0.56
C LYS A 177 -8.43 10.91 -1.65
N ALA A 178 -8.71 10.60 -2.92
CA ALA A 178 -8.34 11.43 -4.07
C ALA A 178 -8.78 12.89 -3.92
N LYS A 179 -10.03 13.13 -3.49
CA LYS A 179 -10.51 14.51 -3.26
C LYS A 179 -9.74 15.22 -2.15
N VAL A 180 -9.53 14.54 -1.02
CA VAL A 180 -8.87 15.12 0.16
C VAL A 180 -7.39 15.43 -0.11
N LEU A 181 -6.72 14.58 -0.88
CA LEU A 181 -5.30 14.77 -1.22
C LEU A 181 -5.10 15.79 -2.35
N ALA A 182 -6.08 15.94 -3.24
CA ALA A 182 -6.04 16.98 -4.28
C ALA A 182 -5.97 18.40 -3.69
N ASP A 183 -6.61 18.65 -2.54
CA ASP A 183 -6.52 19.93 -1.83
C ASP A 183 -5.09 20.25 -1.34
N LYS A 184 -4.22 19.24 -1.27
CA LYS A 184 -2.79 19.36 -0.94
C LYS A 184 -1.88 19.21 -2.15
N ASN A 185 -2.44 19.17 -3.37
CA ASN A 185 -1.72 18.89 -4.61
C ASN A 185 -0.95 17.55 -4.57
N ILE A 186 -1.54 16.54 -3.92
CA ILE A 186 -1.04 15.17 -3.84
C ILE A 186 -1.98 14.26 -4.62
N ARG A 187 -1.44 13.40 -5.49
CA ARG A 187 -2.23 12.43 -6.24
C ARG A 187 -2.27 11.09 -5.53
N ILE A 188 -3.39 10.37 -5.63
CA ILE A 188 -3.48 8.95 -5.28
C ILE A 188 -4.17 8.21 -6.42
N ASN A 189 -3.60 7.08 -6.84
CA ASN A 189 -4.08 6.26 -7.96
C ASN A 189 -4.04 4.78 -7.61
#